data_AF-A0A3Q9IRT0-F1
#
_entry.id   AF-A0A3Q9IRT0-F1
#
_cell.length_a   1.000
_cell.length_b   1.000
_cell.length_c   1.000
_cell.angle_alpha   90.00
_cell.angle_beta   90.00
_cell.angle_gamma   90.00
#
_symmetry.space_group_name_H-M   'P 1'
#
loop_
_entity.id
_entity.type
_entity.pdbx_description
1 polymer ?
#
loop_
_entity_poly.entity_id
_entity_poly.type
_entity_poly.pdbx_seq_one_letter_code
_entity_poly.pdbx_strand_id
1 'polypeptide(L)'
;MEKTNWYAVFTAFRTEKRVKERLEQAGIENYLPVREVEFERDGQVRRLEIPVISGCIFVHVPEMSLPSVLSILGVIALLRKERGPIVISDKQLDSLRMLCEHAETLEVVNEGLPGESVIGLLLPKK
;
A
#
# COMPACT_ATOMS: atom_id res chain seq x y z
N MET A 1 -6.00 -8.40 -23.78
CA MET A 1 -5.59 -8.32 -22.37
C MET A 1 -5.82 -6.91 -21.90
N GLU A 2 -6.61 -6.72 -20.86
CA GLU A 2 -6.77 -5.40 -20.26
C GLU A 2 -5.46 -4.96 -19.60
N LYS A 3 -5.16 -3.67 -19.72
CA LYS A 3 -3.94 -3.11 -19.15
C LYS A 3 -4.08 -3.06 -17.63
N THR A 4 -3.24 -3.80 -16.93
CA THR A 4 -3.08 -3.72 -15.47
C THR A 4 -2.13 -2.58 -15.13
N ASN A 5 -2.35 -1.95 -13.97
CA ASN A 5 -1.44 -0.94 -13.42
C ASN A 5 -1.35 -1.10 -11.90
N TRP A 6 -0.30 -0.52 -11.31
CA TRP A 6 -0.18 -0.44 -9.86
C TRP A 6 -0.95 0.75 -9.29
N TYR A 7 -1.66 0.53 -8.19
CA TYR A 7 -2.41 1.55 -7.47
C TYR A 7 -2.13 1.46 -5.97
N ALA A 8 -2.07 2.62 -5.29
CA ALA A 8 -1.95 2.68 -3.84
C ALA A 8 -3.32 2.68 -3.18
N VAL A 9 -3.50 1.77 -2.22
CA VAL A 9 -4.73 1.55 -1.47
C VAL A 9 -4.42 1.71 0.01
N PHE A 10 -5.25 2.48 0.70
CA PHE A 10 -5.15 2.64 2.14
C PHE A 10 -5.95 1.57 2.86
N THR A 11 -5.39 1.06 3.94
CA THR A 11 -6.01 0.09 4.85
C THR A 11 -6.34 0.72 6.19
N ALA A 12 -7.26 0.11 6.92
CA ALA A 12 -7.47 0.44 8.32
C ALA A 12 -6.17 0.20 9.11
N PHE A 13 -5.95 1.01 10.15
CA PHE A 13 -4.74 0.97 10.96
C PHE A 13 -4.46 -0.43 11.51
N ARG A 14 -3.22 -0.92 11.38
CA ARG A 14 -2.77 -2.25 11.86
C ARG A 14 -3.48 -3.45 11.22
N THR A 15 -4.13 -3.26 10.08
CA THR A 15 -4.78 -4.37 9.34
C THR A 15 -4.06 -4.75 8.05
N GLU A 16 -2.93 -4.12 7.75
CA GLU A 16 -2.19 -4.20 6.50
C GLU A 16 -1.90 -5.64 6.08
N LYS A 17 -1.32 -6.45 6.99
CA LYS A 17 -1.01 -7.87 6.74
C LYS A 17 -2.26 -8.71 6.46
N ARG A 18 -3.35 -8.43 7.18
CA ARG A 18 -4.61 -9.15 6.99
C ARG A 18 -5.33 -8.72 5.69
N VAL A 19 -5.15 -7.49 5.25
CA VAL A 19 -5.61 -7.04 3.93
C VAL A 19 -4.81 -7.72 2.83
N LYS A 20 -3.48 -7.81 2.98
CA LYS A 20 -2.61 -8.58 2.07
C LYS A 20 -3.09 -10.02 1.89
N GLU A 21 -3.31 -10.75 2.98
CA GLU A 21 -3.82 -12.14 2.93
C GLU A 21 -5.14 -12.24 2.16
N ARG A 22 -6.07 -11.30 2.36
CA ARG A 22 -7.36 -11.29 1.65
C ARG A 22 -7.22 -10.96 0.17
N LEU A 23 -6.30 -10.07 -0.19
CA LEU A 23 -5.98 -9.76 -1.59
C LEU A 23 -5.39 -11.00 -2.28
N GLU A 24 -4.48 -11.70 -1.62
CA GLU A 24 -3.89 -12.95 -2.13
C GLU A 24 -4.95 -14.03 -2.31
N GLN A 25 -5.86 -14.19 -1.34
CA GLN A 25 -7.02 -15.10 -1.45
C GLN A 25 -7.96 -14.73 -2.61
N ALA A 26 -8.08 -13.45 -2.92
CA ALA A 26 -8.84 -12.96 -4.06
C ALA A 26 -8.09 -13.07 -5.40
N GLY A 27 -6.85 -13.59 -5.41
CA GLY A 27 -6.00 -13.69 -6.59
C GLY A 27 -5.47 -12.35 -7.08
N ILE A 28 -5.43 -11.34 -6.21
CA ILE A 28 -4.98 -9.99 -6.54
C ILE A 28 -3.50 -9.85 -6.21
N GLU A 29 -2.70 -9.61 -7.24
CA GLU A 29 -1.29 -9.26 -7.08
C GLU A 29 -1.16 -7.98 -6.27
N ASN A 30 -0.30 -8.01 -5.25
CA ASN A 30 -0.13 -6.93 -4.31
C ASN A 30 1.29 -6.85 -3.77
N TYR A 31 1.65 -5.68 -3.26
CA TYR A 31 2.90 -5.42 -2.56
C TYR A 31 2.63 -4.61 -1.30
N LEU A 32 2.99 -5.17 -0.15
CA LEU A 32 2.96 -4.47 1.13
C LEU A 32 4.39 -4.06 1.49
N PRO A 33 4.72 -2.76 1.53
CA PRO A 33 6.06 -2.31 1.91
C PRO A 33 6.30 -2.58 3.39
N VAL A 34 7.07 -3.62 3.71
CA VAL A 34 7.48 -3.98 5.07
C VAL A 34 9.00 -3.97 5.21
N ARG A 35 9.46 -3.78 6.45
CA ARG A 35 10.86 -4.01 6.85
C ARG A 35 10.90 -5.01 7.99
N GLU A 36 11.96 -5.80 8.04
CA GLU A 36 12.22 -6.72 9.14
C GLU A 36 12.88 -5.95 10.30
N VAL A 37 12.35 -6.12 11.51
CA VAL A 37 12.98 -5.61 12.73
C VAL A 37 13.29 -6.77 13.66
N GLU A 38 14.48 -6.75 14.26
CA GLU A 38 14.84 -7.68 15.32
C GLU A 38 14.50 -7.06 16.68
N PHE A 39 13.91 -7.86 17.56
CA PHE A 39 13.63 -7.47 18.95
C PHE A 39 13.90 -8.64 19.88
N GLU A 40 14.33 -8.34 21.09
CA GLU A 40 14.52 -9.37 22.12
C GLU A 40 13.24 -9.57 22.92
N ARG A 41 12.84 -10.82 23.11
CA ARG A 41 11.75 -11.20 24.02
C ARG A 41 12.13 -12.46 24.76
N ASP A 42 12.07 -12.39 26.09
CA ASP A 42 12.38 -13.50 26.98
C ASP A 42 13.78 -14.10 26.72
N GLY A 43 14.77 -13.24 26.43
CA GLY A 43 16.15 -13.65 26.12
C GLY A 43 16.38 -14.21 24.71
N GLN A 44 15.36 -14.18 23.84
CA GLN A 44 15.46 -14.65 22.45
C GLN A 44 15.25 -13.51 21.47
N VAL A 45 16.15 -13.39 20.49
CA VAL A 45 15.99 -12.48 19.35
C VAL A 45 14.90 -13.04 18.43
N ARG A 46 13.91 -12.20 18.13
CA ARG A 46 12.79 -12.49 17.24
C ARG A 46 12.73 -11.44 16.14
N ARG A 47 12.19 -11.85 14.99
CA ARG A 47 11.99 -10.98 13.83
C ARG A 47 10.53 -10.66 13.67
N LEU A 48 10.24 -9.40 13.38
CA LEU A 48 8.89 -8.91 13.09
C LEU A 48 8.94 -8.04 11.85
N GLU A 49 8.04 -8.27 10.90
CA GLU A 49 7.87 -7.35 9.79
C GLU A 49 6.92 -6.21 10.19
N ILE A 50 7.36 -4.96 9.99
CA ILE A 50 6.58 -3.75 10.25
C ILE A 50 6.38 -2.99 8.93
N PRO A 51 5.18 -2.46 8.63
CA PRO A 51 4.97 -1.60 7.46
C PRO A 51 5.89 -0.39 7.46
N VAL A 52 6.56 -0.14 6.33
CA VAL A 52 7.37 1.07 6.12
C VAL A 52 6.45 2.27 5.89
N ILE A 53 5.35 2.06 5.18
CA ILE A 53 4.29 3.05 4.99
C ILE A 53 3.06 2.52 5.73
N SER A 54 2.75 3.11 6.88
CA SER A 54 1.60 2.71 7.69
C SER A 54 0.29 2.86 6.91
N GLY A 55 -0.57 1.84 6.98
CA GLY A 55 -1.89 1.86 6.35
C GLY A 55 -1.88 1.88 4.83
N CYS A 56 -0.81 1.49 4.14
CA CYS A 56 -0.73 1.52 2.68
C CYS A 56 -0.32 0.17 2.10
N ILE A 57 -1.01 -0.27 1.05
CA ILE A 57 -0.69 -1.45 0.25
C ILE A 57 -0.86 -1.13 -1.23
N PHE A 58 -0.01 -1.69 -2.08
CA PHE A 58 -0.09 -1.52 -3.53
C PHE A 58 -0.76 -2.74 -4.16
N VAL A 59 -1.63 -2.53 -5.14
CA VAL A 59 -2.33 -3.59 -5.89
C VAL A 59 -2.06 -3.45 -7.38
N HIS A 60 -1.91 -4.57 -8.08
CA HIS A 60 -1.71 -4.62 -9.52
C HIS A 60 -2.94 -5.23 -10.20
N VAL A 61 -3.78 -4.38 -10.78
CA VAL A 61 -5.09 -4.78 -11.33
C VAL A 61 -5.47 -3.92 -12.54
N PRO A 62 -6.44 -4.35 -13.36
CA PRO A 62 -7.13 -3.45 -14.28
C PRO A 62 -7.90 -2.38 -13.50
N GLU A 63 -8.04 -1.18 -14.06
CA GLU A 63 -8.77 -0.08 -13.40
C GLU A 63 -10.22 -0.45 -13.05
N MET A 64 -10.87 -1.25 -13.90
CA MET A 64 -12.24 -1.71 -13.68
C MET A 64 -12.40 -2.67 -12.50
N SER A 65 -11.31 -3.26 -12.00
CA SER A 65 -11.31 -4.15 -10.83
C SER A 65 -11.12 -3.39 -9.51
N LEU A 66 -10.82 -2.08 -9.56
CA LEU A 66 -10.66 -1.25 -8.35
C LEU A 66 -11.88 -1.25 -7.41
N PRO A 67 -13.13 -1.27 -7.89
CA PRO A 67 -14.28 -1.44 -7.01
C PRO A 67 -14.22 -2.73 -6.17
N SER A 68 -13.78 -3.85 -6.77
CA SER A 68 -13.62 -5.13 -6.07
C SER A 68 -12.51 -5.07 -5.01
N VAL A 69 -11.41 -4.36 -5.30
CA VAL A 69 -10.35 -4.08 -4.30
C VAL A 69 -10.91 -3.28 -3.12
N LEU A 70 -11.71 -2.25 -3.39
CA LEU A 70 -12.34 -1.43 -2.36
C LEU A 70 -13.35 -2.20 -1.50
N SER A 71 -13.90 -3.32 -2.00
CA SER A 71 -14.77 -4.21 -1.24
C SER A 71 -14.02 -5.17 -0.30
N ILE A 72 -12.68 -5.24 -0.37
CA ILE A 72 -11.90 -6.09 0.53
C ILE A 72 -11.97 -5.56 1.97
N LEU A 73 -12.34 -6.43 2.91
CA LEU A 73 -12.43 -6.07 4.33
C LEU A 73 -11.10 -5.52 4.85
N GLY A 74 -11.14 -4.29 5.36
CA GLY A 74 -9.98 -3.56 5.88
C GLY A 74 -9.40 -2.55 4.89
N VAL A 75 -9.81 -2.54 3.62
CA VAL A 75 -9.52 -1.44 2.69
C VAL A 75 -10.40 -0.25 3.03
N ILE A 76 -9.81 0.95 3.13
CA ILE A 76 -10.51 2.19 3.50
C ILE A 76 -10.53 3.22 2.39
N ALA A 77 -9.54 3.24 1.50
CA ALA A 77 -9.51 4.21 0.42
C ALA A 77 -8.57 3.83 -0.73
N LEU A 78 -8.79 4.44 -1.88
CA LEU A 78 -7.87 4.44 -3.01
C LEU A 78 -7.27 5.83 -3.21
N LEU A 79 -5.95 5.90 -3.47
CA LEU A 79 -5.24 7.14 -3.79
C LEU A 79 -5.63 7.65 -5.18
N ARG A 80 -6.06 8.91 -5.28
CA ARG A 80 -6.55 9.52 -6.53
C ARG A 80 -6.13 10.98 -6.68
N LYS A 81 -6.12 11.47 -7.91
CA LYS A 81 -6.13 12.90 -8.27
C LYS A 81 -7.50 13.27 -8.85
N GLU A 82 -7.69 14.53 -9.22
CA GLU A 82 -8.93 15.02 -9.86
C GLU A 82 -9.34 14.18 -11.09
N ARG A 83 -8.36 13.71 -11.87
CA ARG A 83 -8.59 12.96 -13.12
C ARG A 83 -8.82 11.45 -12.93
N GLY A 84 -8.76 10.92 -11.71
CA GLY A 84 -8.94 9.50 -11.45
C GLY A 84 -7.85 8.88 -10.56
N PRO A 85 -7.77 7.55 -10.51
CA PRO A 85 -6.79 6.84 -9.68
C PRO A 85 -5.36 7.16 -10.12
N ILE A 86 -4.45 7.23 -9.14
CA ILE A 86 -3.03 7.45 -9.46
C ILE A 86 -2.41 6.12 -9.86
N VAL A 87 -1.95 6.05 -11.11
CA VAL A 87 -1.12 4.93 -11.60
C VAL A 87 0.32 5.11 -11.09
N ILE A 88 0.84 4.04 -10.51
CA ILE A 88 2.23 3.92 -10.07
C ILE A 88 2.96 3.08 -11.12
N SER A 89 4.11 3.56 -11.58
CA SER A 89 4.95 2.80 -12.50
C SER A 89 5.73 1.70 -11.77
N ASP A 90 6.04 0.60 -12.47
CA ASP A 90 6.90 -0.46 -11.92
C ASP A 90 8.22 0.11 -11.40
N LYS A 91 8.84 1.05 -12.14
CA LYS A 91 10.08 1.74 -11.72
C LYS A 91 9.94 2.45 -10.37
N GLN A 92 8.81 3.09 -10.09
CA GLN A 92 8.55 3.73 -8.80
C GLN A 92 8.38 2.69 -7.69
N LEU A 93 7.67 1.60 -7.97
CA LEU A 93 7.47 0.52 -7.01
C LEU A 93 8.78 -0.22 -6.71
N ASP A 94 9.61 -0.46 -7.71
CA ASP A 94 10.93 -1.08 -7.56
C ASP A 94 11.88 -0.17 -6.79
N SER A 95 11.84 1.14 -7.05
CA SER A 95 12.58 2.12 -6.23
C SER A 95 12.14 2.06 -4.77
N LEU A 96 10.84 1.94 -4.50
CA LEU A 96 10.32 1.77 -3.15
C LEU A 96 10.78 0.44 -2.53
N ARG A 97 10.77 -0.67 -3.26
CA ARG A 97 11.28 -1.98 -2.80
C ARG A 97 12.73 -1.88 -2.36
N MET A 98 13.59 -1.31 -3.21
CA MET A 98 15.00 -1.09 -2.86
C MET A 98 15.16 -0.21 -1.61
N LEU A 99 14.35 0.85 -1.47
CA LEU A 99 14.38 1.69 -0.27
C LEU A 99 13.94 0.90 0.98
N CYS A 100 12.91 0.06 0.88
CA CYS A 100 12.46 -0.79 2.00
C CYS A 100 13.53 -1.78 2.47
N GLU A 101 14.34 -2.31 1.55
CA GLU A 101 15.46 -3.21 1.87
C GLU A 101 16.59 -2.50 2.64
N HIS A 102 16.72 -1.18 2.52
CA HIS A 102 17.84 -0.41 3.07
C HIS A 102 17.43 0.60 4.18
N ALA A 103 16.13 0.73 4.50
CA ALA A 103 15.64 1.77 5.39
C ALA A 103 15.45 1.31 6.85
N GLU A 104 16.12 1.99 7.79
CA GLU A 104 15.87 1.85 9.24
C GLU A 104 14.58 2.59 9.70
N THR A 105 14.09 3.57 8.95
CA THR A 105 12.72 4.16 9.04
C THR A 105 12.53 5.17 7.91
N LEU A 106 11.40 5.14 7.20
CA LEU A 106 10.97 6.26 6.35
C LEU A 106 9.77 6.92 7.03
N GLU A 107 9.92 8.18 7.44
CA GLU A 107 8.79 8.98 7.91
C GLU A 107 8.09 9.59 6.69
N VAL A 108 6.79 9.36 6.56
CA VAL A 108 5.98 10.07 5.57
C VAL A 108 5.78 11.49 6.09
N VAL A 109 6.56 12.42 5.57
CA VAL A 109 6.40 13.84 5.88
C VAL A 109 5.16 14.35 5.13
N ASN A 110 4.16 14.81 5.89
CA ASN A 110 2.99 15.50 5.33
C ASN A 110 3.33 16.96 5.00
N GLU A 111 4.41 17.17 4.25
CA GLU A 111 4.71 18.47 3.67
C GLU A 111 3.99 18.53 2.34
N GLY A 112 2.97 19.40 2.28
CA GLY A 112 2.24 19.66 1.04
C GLY A 112 3.24 19.93 -0.08
N LEU A 113 3.26 19.06 -1.09
CA LEU A 113 4.13 19.22 -2.24
C LEU A 113 3.85 20.60 -2.87
N PRO A 114 4.87 21.45 -3.08
CA PRO A 114 4.68 22.74 -3.73
C PRO A 114 4.24 22.50 -5.18
N GLY A 115 3.00 22.86 -5.47
CA GLY A 115 2.31 22.55 -6.72
C GLY A 115 1.00 21.83 -6.46
N GLU A 116 -0.06 22.61 -6.26
CA GLU A 116 -1.42 22.18 -5.90
C GLU A 116 -2.02 21.21 -6.93
N SER A 117 -1.67 19.93 -6.83
CA SER A 117 -2.54 18.86 -7.28
C SER A 117 -3.28 18.36 -6.06
N VAL A 118 -4.60 18.58 -5.99
CA VAL A 118 -5.42 18.03 -4.91
C VAL A 118 -5.37 16.51 -4.99
N ILE A 119 -4.63 15.88 -4.08
CA ILE A 119 -4.64 14.43 -3.88
C ILE A 119 -5.85 14.12 -3.01
N GLY A 120 -6.74 13.27 -3.54
CA GLY A 120 -7.95 12.85 -2.85
C GLY A 120 -7.90 11.37 -2.48
N LEU A 121 -8.84 10.97 -1.62
CA LEU A 121 -9.11 9.58 -1.28
C LEU A 121 -10.49 9.19 -1.85
N LEU A 122 -10.60 8.01 -2.47
CA LEU A 122 -11.90 7.42 -2.81
C LEU A 122 -12.26 6.39 -1.76
N LEU A 123 -13.33 6.63 -1.01
CA LEU A 123 -13.81 5.71 0.02
C LEU A 123 -14.68 4.60 -0.59
N PRO A 124 -14.67 3.39 -0.04
CA PRO A 124 -15.59 2.34 -0.43
C PRO A 124 -17.03 2.79 -0.19
N LYS A 125 -17.93 2.44 -1.11
CA LYS A 125 -19.37 2.67 -0.95
C LYS A 125 -19.87 1.71 0.15
N LYS A 126 -20.55 2.25 1.16
CA LYS A 126 -21.22 1.47 2.20
C LYS A 126 -22.37 0.65 1.63
#